data_AF-A0A8T4SHJ2-F1
#
_entry.id   AF-A0A8T4SHJ2-F1
#
_cell.length_a   1.000
_cell.length_b   1.000
_cell.length_c   1.000
_cell.angle_alpha   90.00
_cell.angle_beta   90.00
_cell.angle_gamma   90.00
#
_symmetry.space_group_name_H-M   'P 1'
#
loop_
_entity.id
_entity.type
_entity.pdbx_description
1 polymer ?
#
loop_
_entity_poly.entity_id
_entity_poly.type
_entity_poly.pdbx_seq_one_letter_code
_entity_poly.pdbx_strand_id
1 'polypeptide(L)'
;MARLMNKNGCLDLAKKLIEKHPDILNSPEGFLLHLGDTYDIAGEVVDASFSRYPGLRLKLSKEEVALAAGLHDIGRPLSDKTQVFHELIGASYIEDEGIKENVADSLATIYRIAQMFRPHYLVAEQYEDAENSITKAKLKPIDPLLLLPRTWQEFIVIYSELSNINSKRVSIQERIADVKNRYANDPEYNQNTSFIRAMQSGLPES
;
A
#
# COMPACT_ATOMS: atom_id res chain seq x y z
N MET A 1 -23.58 -6.08 -10.89
CA MET A 1 -22.20 -5.66 -10.59
C MET A 1 -21.56 -6.76 -9.77
N ALA A 2 -20.30 -7.09 -10.03
CA ALA A 2 -19.54 -8.01 -9.19
C ALA A 2 -19.52 -7.48 -7.75
N ARG A 3 -19.62 -8.38 -6.77
CA ARG A 3 -19.55 -8.00 -5.35
C ARG A 3 -18.11 -7.57 -5.04
N LEU A 4 -17.96 -6.39 -4.46
CA LEU A 4 -16.68 -5.82 -4.06
C LEU A 4 -16.78 -5.33 -2.60
N MET A 5 -15.73 -5.58 -1.82
CA MET A 5 -15.60 -5.06 -0.46
C MET A 5 -15.61 -3.54 -0.45
N ASN A 6 -16.32 -2.96 0.52
CA ASN A 6 -16.35 -1.52 0.75
C ASN A 6 -15.39 -1.12 1.88
N LYS A 7 -15.28 0.19 2.15
CA LYS A 7 -14.47 0.73 3.23
C LYS A 7 -14.67 0.01 4.58
N ASN A 8 -15.91 -0.21 5.00
CA ASN A 8 -16.18 -0.86 6.28
C ASN A 8 -15.65 -2.29 6.31
N GLY A 9 -15.88 -3.06 5.23
CA GLY A 9 -15.34 -4.41 5.11
C GLY A 9 -13.81 -4.44 5.13
N CYS A 10 -13.16 -3.45 4.53
CA CYS A 10 -11.70 -3.30 4.56
C CYS A 10 -11.20 -3.06 5.99
N LEU A 11 -11.83 -2.15 6.72
CA LEU A 11 -11.47 -1.84 8.11
C LEU A 11 -11.77 -3.00 9.06
N ASP A 12 -12.85 -3.75 8.83
CA ASP A 12 -13.18 -4.92 9.64
C ASP A 12 -12.22 -6.09 9.38
N LEU A 13 -11.77 -6.27 8.13
CA LEU A 13 -10.70 -7.21 7.82
C LEU A 13 -9.40 -6.82 8.54
N ALA A 14 -9.02 -5.54 8.49
CA ALA A 14 -7.83 -5.05 9.17
C ALA A 14 -7.89 -5.29 10.70
N LYS A 15 -9.03 -4.97 11.34
CA LYS A 15 -9.25 -5.26 12.78
C LYS A 15 -9.11 -6.74 13.09
N LYS A 16 -9.73 -7.62 12.29
CA LYS A 16 -9.62 -9.07 12.45
C LYS A 16 -8.17 -9.55 12.38
N LEU A 17 -7.35 -8.97 11.50
CA LEU A 17 -5.93 -9.32 11.40
C LEU A 17 -5.13 -8.79 12.59
N ILE A 18 -5.40 -7.58 13.05
CA ILE A 18 -4.81 -7.03 14.27
C ILE A 18 -5.12 -7.91 15.48
N GLU A 19 -6.37 -8.33 15.66
CA GLU A 19 -6.79 -9.20 16.77
C GLU A 19 -6.06 -10.54 16.76
N LYS A 20 -5.74 -11.07 15.57
CA LYS A 20 -4.94 -12.31 15.43
C LYS A 20 -3.45 -12.10 15.68
N HIS A 21 -2.96 -10.87 15.53
CA HIS A 21 -1.54 -10.51 15.59
C HIS A 21 -1.32 -9.22 16.42
N PRO A 22 -1.72 -9.20 17.71
CA PRO A 22 -1.83 -7.96 18.49
C PRO A 22 -0.49 -7.27 18.75
N ASP A 23 0.62 -8.02 18.74
CA ASP A 23 1.94 -7.51 19.14
C ASP A 23 2.75 -6.91 17.98
N ILE A 24 2.23 -6.92 16.76
CA ILE A 24 2.96 -6.53 15.55
C ILE A 24 2.94 -5.01 15.34
N LEU A 25 1.78 -4.36 15.53
CA LEU A 25 1.63 -2.92 15.31
C LEU A 25 1.87 -2.10 16.58
N ASN A 26 2.58 -0.99 16.44
CA ASN A 26 2.77 -0.03 17.54
C ASN A 26 1.52 0.85 17.79
N SER A 27 0.69 1.07 16.77
CA SER A 27 -0.54 1.87 16.88
C SER A 27 -1.65 1.31 15.97
N PRO A 28 -2.45 0.36 16.48
CA PRO A 28 -3.57 -0.21 15.73
C PRO A 28 -4.62 0.82 15.30
N GLU A 29 -4.96 1.77 16.15
CA GLU A 29 -5.97 2.80 15.86
C GLU A 29 -5.50 3.76 14.77
N GLY A 30 -4.24 4.21 14.85
CA GLY A 30 -3.63 5.07 13.84
C GLY A 30 -3.54 4.36 12.48
N PHE A 31 -3.24 3.06 12.48
CA PHE A 31 -3.25 2.23 11.28
C PHE A 31 -4.65 2.14 10.65
N LEU A 32 -5.70 1.87 11.42
CA LEU A 32 -7.07 1.78 10.91
C LEU A 32 -7.55 3.12 10.32
N LEU A 33 -7.23 4.24 10.98
CA LEU A 33 -7.51 5.57 10.44
C LEU A 33 -6.77 5.78 9.10
N HIS A 34 -5.48 5.47 9.04
CA HIS A 34 -4.66 5.58 7.83
C HIS A 34 -5.25 4.80 6.65
N LEU A 35 -5.66 3.55 6.86
CA LEU A 35 -6.31 2.75 5.81
C LEU A 35 -7.61 3.40 5.33
N GLY A 36 -8.44 3.87 6.27
CA GLY A 36 -9.73 4.48 5.98
C GLY A 36 -9.60 5.79 5.20
N ASP A 37 -8.65 6.64 5.55
CA ASP A 37 -8.42 7.91 4.87
C ASP A 37 -7.80 7.70 3.48
N THR A 38 -6.88 6.73 3.36
CA THR A 38 -6.26 6.39 2.08
C THR A 38 -7.29 5.86 1.07
N TYR A 39 -8.28 5.08 1.54
CA TYR A 39 -9.44 4.66 0.74
C TYR A 39 -10.22 5.88 0.20
N ASP A 40 -10.54 6.85 1.07
CA ASP A 40 -11.33 8.01 0.69
C ASP A 40 -10.57 8.93 -0.29
N ILE A 41 -9.30 9.21 0.01
CA ILE A 41 -8.42 10.02 -0.85
C ILE A 41 -8.33 9.42 -2.26
N ALA A 42 -8.20 8.10 -2.38
CA ALA A 42 -8.16 7.44 -3.67
C ALA A 42 -9.47 7.62 -4.45
N GLY A 43 -10.61 7.50 -3.77
CA GLY A 43 -11.93 7.77 -4.35
C GLY A 43 -12.07 9.21 -4.85
N GLU A 44 -11.60 10.19 -4.09
CA GLU A 44 -11.61 11.61 -4.47
C GLU A 44 -10.71 11.89 -5.68
N VAL A 45 -9.52 11.28 -5.73
CA VAL A 45 -8.59 11.42 -6.87
C VAL A 45 -9.21 10.89 -8.15
N VAL A 46 -9.90 9.75 -8.07
CA VAL A 46 -10.63 9.18 -9.22
C VAL A 46 -11.77 10.10 -9.66
N ASP A 47 -12.58 10.61 -8.73
CA ASP A 47 -13.69 11.53 -9.06
C ASP A 47 -13.21 12.84 -9.70
N ALA A 48 -12.12 13.41 -9.17
CA ALA A 48 -11.49 14.59 -9.76
C ALA A 48 -10.97 14.29 -11.18
N SER A 49 -10.39 13.11 -11.39
CA SER A 49 -9.91 12.65 -12.70
C SER A 49 -11.06 12.46 -13.68
N PHE A 50 -12.20 11.89 -13.26
CA PHE A 50 -13.40 11.77 -14.08
C PHE A 50 -14.02 13.11 -14.45
N SER A 51 -13.98 14.08 -13.55
CA SER A 51 -14.50 15.42 -13.81
C SER A 51 -13.68 16.13 -14.88
N ARG A 52 -12.35 15.95 -14.88
CA ARG A 52 -11.45 16.53 -15.88
C ARG A 52 -11.37 15.74 -17.17
N TYR A 53 -11.48 14.41 -17.09
CA TYR A 53 -11.35 13.48 -18.21
C TYR A 53 -12.46 12.42 -18.19
N PRO A 54 -13.69 12.76 -18.63
CA PRO A 54 -14.85 11.88 -18.51
C PRO A 54 -14.69 10.49 -19.16
N GLY A 55 -13.89 10.40 -20.23
CA GLY A 55 -13.60 9.14 -20.91
C GLY A 55 -12.89 8.08 -20.04
N LEU A 56 -12.26 8.49 -18.93
CA LEU A 56 -11.63 7.57 -17.98
C LEU A 56 -12.65 6.67 -17.26
N ARG A 57 -13.93 7.05 -17.20
CA ARG A 57 -15.00 6.23 -16.59
C ARG A 57 -15.15 4.84 -17.24
N LEU A 58 -14.67 4.70 -18.49
CA LEU A 58 -14.67 3.42 -19.22
C LEU A 58 -13.45 2.54 -18.94
N LYS A 59 -12.42 3.09 -18.27
CA LYS A 59 -11.10 2.46 -18.10
C LYS A 59 -10.66 2.31 -16.65
N LEU A 60 -11.31 3.02 -15.73
CA LEU A 60 -10.97 3.08 -14.32
C LEU A 60 -12.23 2.81 -13.49
N SER A 61 -12.12 1.94 -12.49
CA SER A 61 -13.17 1.75 -11.48
C SER A 61 -12.75 2.49 -10.22
N LYS A 62 -13.60 3.41 -9.75
CA LYS A 62 -13.39 4.11 -8.49
C LYS A 62 -13.37 3.14 -7.32
N GLU A 63 -14.30 2.20 -7.31
CA GLU A 63 -14.52 1.26 -6.22
C GLU A 63 -13.32 0.31 -6.07
N GLU A 64 -12.77 -0.19 -7.18
CA GLU A 64 -11.57 -1.04 -7.15
C GLU A 64 -10.33 -0.28 -6.69
N VAL A 65 -10.11 0.94 -7.20
CA VAL A 65 -8.96 1.76 -6.83
C VAL A 65 -9.02 2.17 -5.36
N ALA A 66 -10.20 2.57 -4.88
CA ALA A 66 -10.40 2.91 -3.47
C ALA A 66 -10.20 1.68 -2.57
N LEU A 67 -10.73 0.52 -2.95
CA LEU A 67 -10.50 -0.72 -2.20
C LEU A 67 -9.02 -1.10 -2.14
N ALA A 68 -8.32 -1.07 -3.28
CA ALA A 68 -6.88 -1.34 -3.31
C ALA A 68 -6.10 -0.37 -2.40
N ALA A 69 -6.47 0.92 -2.42
CA ALA A 69 -5.87 1.92 -1.55
C ALA A 69 -6.18 1.67 -0.06
N GLY A 70 -7.39 1.24 0.29
CA GLY A 70 -7.71 0.84 1.66
C GLY A 70 -6.97 -0.42 2.13
N LEU A 71 -6.58 -1.30 1.22
CA LEU A 71 -5.89 -2.56 1.52
C LEU A 71 -4.36 -2.47 1.41
N HIS A 72 -3.79 -1.33 1.01
CA HIS A 72 -2.36 -1.26 0.64
C HIS A 72 -1.41 -1.77 1.73
N ASP A 73 -1.71 -1.44 2.99
CA ASP A 73 -0.91 -1.84 4.14
C ASP A 73 -1.48 -3.07 4.89
N ILE A 74 -2.40 -3.84 4.29
CA ILE A 74 -3.08 -4.96 4.98
C ILE A 74 -2.11 -6.08 5.42
N GLY A 75 -0.92 -6.14 4.83
CA GLY A 75 0.11 -7.09 5.25
C GLY A 75 0.88 -6.67 6.50
N ARG A 76 0.73 -5.44 7.00
CA ARG A 76 1.45 -4.97 8.20
C ARG A 76 1.18 -5.80 9.46
N PRO A 77 -0.07 -6.15 9.81
CA PRO A 77 -0.34 -7.08 10.90
C PRO A 77 0.18 -8.51 10.64
N LEU A 78 0.44 -8.87 9.39
CA LEU A 78 0.87 -10.22 8.98
C LEU A 78 2.40 -10.36 8.88
N SER A 79 3.13 -9.25 8.81
CA SER A 79 4.58 -9.22 8.75
C SER A 79 5.23 -9.31 10.14
N ASP A 80 6.54 -9.47 10.18
CA ASP A 80 7.29 -9.32 11.42
C ASP A 80 7.39 -7.84 11.84
N LYS A 81 8.01 -7.55 13.00
CA LYS A 81 8.16 -6.18 13.51
C LYS A 81 8.95 -5.25 12.58
N THR A 82 9.73 -5.77 11.64
CA THR A 82 10.48 -4.95 10.68
C THR A 82 9.57 -4.39 9.58
N GLN A 83 8.41 -5.01 9.37
CA GLN A 83 7.39 -4.60 8.40
C GLN A 83 7.91 -4.53 6.95
N VAL A 84 9.05 -5.17 6.66
CA VAL A 84 9.64 -5.24 5.33
C VAL A 84 8.74 -6.06 4.42
N PHE A 85 8.46 -5.53 3.22
CA PHE A 85 7.61 -6.14 2.19
C PHE A 85 6.17 -6.44 2.63
N HIS A 86 5.60 -5.64 3.54
CA HIS A 86 4.22 -5.80 3.97
C HIS A 86 3.22 -5.67 2.81
N GLU A 87 3.55 -4.92 1.77
CA GLU A 87 2.78 -4.81 0.53
C GLU A 87 2.72 -6.16 -0.21
N LEU A 88 3.86 -6.88 -0.29
CA LEU A 88 3.95 -8.20 -0.94
C LEU A 88 3.23 -9.27 -0.11
N ILE A 89 3.40 -9.23 1.21
CA ILE A 89 2.73 -10.13 2.15
C ILE A 89 1.22 -9.92 2.09
N GLY A 90 0.77 -8.67 2.13
CA GLY A 90 -0.64 -8.30 2.02
C GLY A 90 -1.24 -8.73 0.68
N ALA A 91 -0.54 -8.49 -0.42
CA ALA A 91 -0.98 -8.92 -1.75
C ALA A 91 -1.13 -10.45 -1.83
N SER A 92 -0.16 -11.22 -1.32
CA SER A 92 -0.26 -12.68 -1.28
C SER A 92 -1.42 -13.16 -0.42
N TYR A 93 -1.67 -12.53 0.74
CA TYR A 93 -2.80 -12.86 1.59
C TYR A 93 -4.14 -12.63 0.88
N ILE A 94 -4.29 -11.52 0.18
CA ILE A 94 -5.51 -11.21 -0.58
C ILE A 94 -5.70 -12.20 -1.74
N GLU A 95 -4.63 -12.60 -2.43
CA GLU A 95 -4.70 -13.63 -3.47
C GLU A 95 -5.19 -14.99 -2.95
N ASP A 96 -4.73 -15.39 -1.77
CA ASP A 96 -5.05 -16.69 -1.19
C ASP A 96 -6.43 -16.70 -0.50
N GLU A 97 -6.76 -15.65 0.25
CA GLU A 97 -7.92 -15.62 1.14
C GLU A 97 -9.02 -14.66 0.67
N GLY A 98 -8.80 -13.86 -0.37
CA GLY A 98 -9.67 -12.74 -0.73
C GLY A 98 -11.12 -13.11 -1.04
N ILE A 99 -11.38 -14.29 -1.63
CA ILE A 99 -12.75 -14.80 -1.84
C ILE A 99 -13.43 -15.09 -0.50
N LYS A 100 -12.72 -15.77 0.41
CA LYS A 100 -13.22 -16.16 1.73
C LYS A 100 -13.44 -14.95 2.64
N GLU A 101 -12.56 -13.95 2.54
CA GLU A 101 -12.66 -12.68 3.25
C GLU A 101 -13.64 -11.70 2.58
N ASN A 102 -14.34 -12.12 1.51
CA ASN A 102 -15.32 -11.32 0.76
C ASN A 102 -14.74 -10.01 0.16
N VAL A 103 -13.46 -10.01 -0.20
CA VAL A 103 -12.80 -8.88 -0.88
C VAL A 103 -13.41 -8.68 -2.27
N ALA A 104 -13.58 -9.76 -3.03
CA ALA A 104 -14.31 -9.80 -4.28
C ALA A 104 -14.89 -11.21 -4.52
N ASP A 105 -15.76 -11.36 -5.53
CA ASP A 105 -16.40 -12.63 -5.90
C ASP A 105 -15.65 -13.45 -6.97
N SER A 106 -14.55 -12.93 -7.50
CA SER A 106 -13.80 -13.56 -8.60
C SER A 106 -12.30 -13.42 -8.44
N LEU A 107 -11.57 -14.50 -8.74
CA LEU A 107 -10.11 -14.53 -8.67
C LEU A 107 -9.47 -13.45 -9.54
N ALA A 108 -10.01 -13.21 -10.74
CA ALA A 108 -9.50 -12.16 -11.63
C ALA A 108 -9.57 -10.76 -10.99
N THR A 109 -10.63 -10.46 -10.23
CA THR A 109 -10.73 -9.18 -9.49
C THR A 109 -9.81 -9.17 -8.28
N ILE A 110 -9.70 -10.29 -7.54
CA ILE A 110 -8.74 -10.43 -6.44
C ILE A 110 -7.31 -10.14 -6.88
N TYR A 111 -6.82 -10.81 -7.93
CA TYR A 111 -5.47 -10.60 -8.45
C TYR A 111 -5.26 -9.16 -8.90
N ARG A 112 -6.27 -8.55 -9.54
CA ARG A 112 -6.20 -7.17 -9.99
C ARG A 112 -6.14 -6.18 -8.82
N ILE A 113 -6.93 -6.37 -7.77
CA ILE A 113 -6.86 -5.54 -6.55
C ILE A 113 -5.50 -5.70 -5.85
N ALA A 114 -5.03 -6.95 -5.66
CA ALA A 114 -3.73 -7.22 -5.06
C ALA A 114 -2.58 -6.55 -5.84
N GLN A 115 -2.63 -6.63 -7.17
CA GLN A 115 -1.64 -6.00 -8.04
C GLN A 115 -1.71 -4.46 -8.04
N MET A 116 -2.82 -3.82 -7.65
CA MET A 116 -2.90 -2.36 -7.62
C MET A 116 -2.08 -1.73 -6.48
N PHE A 117 -1.95 -2.41 -5.34
CA PHE A 117 -1.23 -1.89 -4.17
C PHE A 117 0.12 -2.56 -3.91
N ARG A 118 0.40 -3.67 -4.60
CA ARG A 118 1.70 -4.33 -4.55
C ARG A 118 2.87 -3.44 -5.01
N PRO A 119 2.76 -2.66 -6.11
CA PRO A 119 3.87 -1.87 -6.60
C PRO A 119 4.10 -0.68 -5.70
N HIS A 120 5.34 -0.51 -5.28
CA HIS A 120 5.78 0.66 -4.52
C HIS A 120 7.27 0.83 -4.79
N TYR A 121 7.72 2.06 -5.10
CA TYR A 121 9.11 2.30 -5.51
C TYR A 121 10.11 1.78 -4.46
N LEU A 122 9.81 2.01 -3.18
CA LEU A 122 10.63 1.52 -2.07
C LEU A 122 10.69 -0.01 -2.03
N VAL A 123 9.58 -0.70 -2.31
CA VAL A 123 9.54 -2.17 -2.36
C VAL A 123 10.46 -2.67 -3.47
N ALA A 124 10.41 -2.07 -4.66
CA ALA A 124 11.26 -2.44 -5.78
C ALA A 124 12.75 -2.30 -5.44
N GLU A 125 13.15 -1.19 -4.82
CA GLU A 125 14.54 -0.97 -4.38
C GLU A 125 14.96 -1.95 -3.29
N GLN A 126 14.12 -2.14 -2.26
CA GLN A 126 14.40 -3.07 -1.15
C GLN A 126 14.43 -4.54 -1.63
N TYR A 127 13.70 -4.89 -2.68
CA TYR A 127 13.62 -6.26 -3.20
C TYR A 127 14.95 -6.73 -3.83
N GLU A 128 15.76 -5.81 -4.34
CA GLU A 128 17.08 -6.10 -4.90
C GLU A 128 18.21 -5.98 -3.86
N ASP A 129 17.91 -5.50 -2.64
CA ASP A 129 18.88 -5.37 -1.56
C ASP A 129 19.22 -6.74 -0.94
N ALA A 130 20.52 -7.05 -0.87
CA ALA A 130 21.03 -8.30 -0.30
C ALA A 130 20.67 -8.48 1.18
N GLU A 131 20.50 -7.39 1.93
CA GLU A 131 20.07 -7.42 3.35
C GLU A 131 18.71 -8.10 3.52
N ASN A 132 17.84 -8.00 2.51
CA ASN A 132 16.49 -8.54 2.55
C ASN A 132 16.39 -9.96 1.99
N SER A 133 17.50 -10.61 1.63
CA SER A 133 17.52 -11.93 0.99
C SER A 133 16.77 -13.02 1.77
N ILE A 134 16.86 -13.02 3.10
CA ILE A 134 16.16 -13.99 3.97
C ILE A 134 14.64 -13.75 3.93
N THR A 135 14.19 -12.50 4.02
CA THR A 135 12.77 -12.16 3.97
C THR A 135 12.21 -12.42 2.57
N LYS A 136 12.95 -12.04 1.52
CA LYS A 136 12.63 -12.32 0.11
C LYS A 136 12.44 -13.81 -0.16
N ALA A 137 13.26 -14.68 0.44
CA ALA A 137 13.16 -16.13 0.28
C ALA A 137 11.85 -16.73 0.84
N LYS A 138 11.13 -16.01 1.72
CA LYS A 138 9.83 -16.43 2.26
C LYS A 138 8.65 -16.02 1.37
N LEU A 139 8.88 -15.15 0.39
CA LEU A 139 7.83 -14.62 -0.49
C LEU A 139 7.60 -15.55 -1.68
N LYS A 140 6.38 -15.49 -2.24
CA LYS A 140 6.11 -16.11 -3.54
C LYS A 140 7.00 -15.46 -4.62
N PRO A 141 7.49 -16.23 -5.60
CA PRO A 141 8.21 -15.67 -6.73
C PRO A 141 7.39 -14.58 -7.41
N ILE A 142 8.03 -13.46 -7.72
CA ILE A 142 7.41 -12.35 -8.43
C ILE A 142 8.35 -11.81 -9.49
N ASP A 143 7.79 -11.43 -10.64
CA ASP A 143 8.51 -10.67 -11.65
C ASP A 143 8.78 -9.25 -11.11
N PRO A 144 10.06 -8.83 -10.97
CA PRO A 144 10.41 -7.51 -10.47
C PRO A 144 9.77 -6.35 -11.26
N LEU A 145 9.41 -6.56 -12.53
CA LEU A 145 8.68 -5.57 -13.33
C LEU A 145 7.26 -5.28 -12.82
N LEU A 146 6.73 -6.09 -11.91
CA LEU A 146 5.45 -5.90 -11.23
C LEU A 146 5.56 -5.10 -9.93
N LEU A 147 6.79 -4.77 -9.49
CA LEU A 147 7.04 -4.00 -8.26
C LEU A 147 7.06 -2.49 -8.51
N LEU A 148 7.21 -2.08 -9.77
CA LEU A 148 7.09 -0.68 -10.17
C LEU A 148 5.68 -0.39 -10.68
N PRO A 149 5.13 0.81 -10.41
CA PRO A 149 3.79 1.18 -10.86
C PRO A 149 3.79 1.40 -12.38
N ARG A 150 2.80 0.85 -13.09
CA ARG A 150 2.70 0.88 -14.57
C ARG A 150 1.35 1.34 -15.07
N THR A 151 0.33 1.34 -14.22
CA THR A 151 -1.04 1.72 -14.54
C THR A 151 -1.49 2.91 -13.71
N TRP A 152 -2.47 3.66 -14.22
CA TRP A 152 -3.04 4.78 -13.48
C TRP A 152 -3.66 4.36 -12.14
N GLN A 153 -4.22 3.15 -12.07
CA GLN A 153 -4.72 2.55 -10.84
C GLN A 153 -3.62 2.48 -9.78
N GLU A 154 -2.48 1.88 -10.11
CA GLU A 154 -1.34 1.72 -9.21
C GLU A 154 -0.76 3.09 -8.80
N PHE A 155 -0.62 4.03 -9.75
CA PHE A 155 -0.18 5.38 -9.44
C PHE A 155 -1.14 6.12 -8.50
N ILE A 156 -2.46 5.95 -8.64
CA ILE A 156 -3.44 6.59 -7.77
C ILE A 156 -3.37 5.98 -6.36
N VAL A 157 -3.21 4.65 -6.23
CA VAL A 157 -3.05 4.01 -4.92
C VAL A 157 -1.86 4.58 -4.17
N ILE A 158 -0.69 4.62 -4.81
CA ILE A 158 0.54 5.15 -4.20
C ILE A 158 0.41 6.64 -3.91
N TYR A 159 -0.12 7.42 -4.85
CA TYR A 159 -0.32 8.84 -4.61
C TYR A 159 -1.23 9.10 -3.40
N SER A 160 -2.26 8.27 -3.22
CA SER A 160 -3.19 8.39 -2.09
C SER A 160 -2.51 8.09 -0.76
N GLU A 161 -1.67 7.05 -0.69
CA GLU A 161 -0.85 6.73 0.49
C GLU A 161 0.15 7.85 0.80
N LEU A 162 0.91 8.30 -0.20
CA LEU A 162 1.90 9.37 -0.03
C LEU A 162 1.27 10.70 0.36
N SER A 163 0.05 10.97 -0.12
CA SER A 163 -0.67 12.20 0.20
C SER A 163 -1.37 12.15 1.55
N ASN A 164 -1.43 11.00 2.22
CA ASN A 164 -2.05 10.86 3.53
C ASN A 164 -1.00 11.07 4.64
N ILE A 165 -1.13 12.16 5.39
CA ILE A 165 -0.31 12.43 6.58
C ILE A 165 -1.23 12.79 7.73
N ASN A 166 -1.19 12.01 8.80
CA ASN A 166 -1.99 12.21 10.01
C ASN A 166 -3.48 12.44 9.68
N SER A 167 -4.05 11.56 8.85
CA SER A 167 -5.46 11.61 8.46
C SER A 167 -5.86 12.86 7.68
N LYS A 168 -4.90 13.45 6.96
CA LYS A 168 -5.14 14.60 6.09
C LYS A 168 -4.46 14.40 4.75
N ARG A 169 -5.18 14.76 3.70
CA ARG A 169 -4.58 14.92 2.38
C ARG A 169 -3.67 16.14 2.39
N VAL A 170 -2.41 15.95 2.02
CA VAL A 170 -1.41 17.00 1.89
C VAL A 170 -0.89 17.12 0.46
N SER A 171 -0.21 18.21 0.17
CA SER A 171 0.58 18.39 -1.04
C SER A 171 1.85 17.52 -1.04
N ILE A 172 2.44 17.32 -2.21
CA ILE A 172 3.72 16.62 -2.35
C ILE A 172 4.83 17.36 -1.60
N GLN A 173 4.81 18.70 -1.60
CA GLN A 173 5.78 19.52 -0.87
C GLN A 173 5.70 19.30 0.63
N GLU A 174 4.49 19.22 1.18
CA GLU A 174 4.25 18.88 2.59
C GLU A 174 4.71 17.46 2.92
N ARG A 175 4.49 16.48 2.03
CA ARG A 175 5.01 15.12 2.19
C ARG A 175 6.54 15.07 2.20
N ILE A 176 7.19 15.79 1.29
CA ILE A 176 8.66 15.89 1.29
C ILE A 176 9.17 16.47 2.61
N ALA A 177 8.51 17.50 3.13
CA ALA A 177 8.88 18.12 4.41
C ALA A 177 8.65 17.17 5.59
N ASP A 178 7.53 16.46 5.63
CA ASP A 178 7.23 15.46 6.67
C ASP A 178 8.25 14.32 6.68
N VAL A 179 8.56 13.73 5.52
CA VAL A 179 9.58 12.67 5.37
C VAL A 179 10.92 13.16 5.91
N LYS A 180 11.37 14.36 5.51
CA LYS A 180 12.63 14.94 6.01
C LYS A 180 12.62 15.13 7.53
N ASN A 181 11.53 15.64 8.09
CA ASN A 181 11.42 15.92 9.52
C ASN A 181 11.37 14.64 10.36
N ARG A 182 10.58 13.65 9.91
CA ARG A 182 10.40 12.36 10.56
C ARG A 182 11.72 11.61 10.63
N TYR A 183 12.43 11.52 9.51
CA TYR A 183 13.64 10.71 9.41
C TYR A 183 14.92 11.42 9.87
N ALA A 184 14.95 12.76 9.96
CA ALA A 184 16.09 13.47 10.51
C ALA A 184 16.35 13.15 11.99
N ASN A 185 15.35 12.68 12.73
CA ASN A 185 15.41 12.51 14.19
C ASN A 185 15.01 11.11 14.67
N ASP A 186 14.76 10.15 13.78
CA ASP A 186 14.25 8.82 14.12
C ASP A 186 15.40 7.82 14.36
N PRO A 187 15.57 7.28 15.59
CA PRO A 187 16.58 6.27 15.89
C PRO A 187 16.32 4.90 15.23
N GLU A 188 15.06 4.55 14.95
CA GLU A 188 14.68 3.30 14.25
C GLU A 188 14.98 3.41 12.75
N TYR A 189 14.81 4.60 12.17
CA TYR A 189 15.20 4.88 10.79
C TYR A 189 16.67 4.55 10.53
N ASN A 190 17.55 4.95 11.45
CA ASN A 190 18.98 4.67 11.38
C ASN A 190 19.34 3.17 11.49
N GLN A 191 18.37 2.31 11.84
CA GLN A 191 18.56 0.86 11.95
C GLN A 191 18.10 0.10 10.71
N ASN A 192 17.17 0.64 9.90
CA ASN A 192 16.77 0.03 8.62
C ASN A 192 17.70 0.49 7.49
N THR A 193 18.89 -0.10 7.42
CA THR A 193 19.93 0.38 6.50
C THR A 193 19.58 0.16 5.03
N SER A 194 18.75 -0.83 4.72
CA SER A 194 18.20 -1.05 3.37
C SER A 194 17.27 0.08 2.93
N PHE A 195 16.35 0.52 3.80
CA PHE A 195 15.50 1.68 3.53
C PHE A 195 16.34 2.93 3.22
N ILE A 196 17.38 3.19 4.02
CA ILE A 196 18.27 4.35 3.81
C ILE A 196 18.95 4.28 2.45
N ARG A 197 19.48 3.11 2.07
CA ARG A 197 20.11 2.93 0.75
C ARG A 197 19.14 3.16 -0.40
N ALA A 198 17.92 2.62 -0.30
CA ALA A 198 16.86 2.83 -1.30
C ALA A 198 16.46 4.31 -1.43
N MET A 199 16.46 5.08 -0.33
CA MET A 199 16.21 6.52 -0.40
C MET A 199 17.36 7.30 -1.03
N GLN A 200 18.61 6.83 -0.87
CA GLN A 200 19.80 7.47 -1.42
C GLN A 200 19.98 7.18 -2.93
N SER A 201 19.63 5.97 -3.40
CA SER A 201 19.72 5.61 -4.83
C SER A 201 18.81 6.46 -5.72
N GLY A 202 17.69 6.96 -5.19
CA GLY A 202 16.75 7.81 -5.90
C GLY A 202 17.10 9.30 -5.97
N LEU A 203 18.17 9.76 -5.31
CA LEU A 203 18.61 11.15 -5.38
C LEU A 203 19.55 11.38 -6.57
N PRO A 204 19.38 12.45 -7.37
CA PRO A 204 20.34 12.78 -8.40
C PRO A 204 21.72 12.98 -7.77
N GLU A 205 22.75 12.35 -8.36
CA GLU A 205 24.14 12.56 -7.97
C GLU A 205 24.45 14.07 -8.01
N SER A 206 24.92 14.60 -6.88
CA SER A 206 25.29 16.01 -6.72
C SER A 206 26.63 16.33 -7.34
#